data_AF-A0A4R4J2B4-F1
#
_entry.id   AF-A0A4R4J2B4-F1
#
_cell.length_a   1.000
_cell.length_b   1.000
_cell.length_c   1.000
_cell.angle_alpha   90.00
_cell.angle_beta   90.00
_cell.angle_gamma   90.00
#
_symmetry.space_group_name_H-M   'P 1'
#
loop_
_entity.id
_entity.type
_entity.pdbx_description
1 polymer ?
#
loop_
_entity_poly.entity_id
_entity_poly.type
_entity_poly.pdbx_seq_one_letter_code
_entity_poly.pdbx_strand_id
1 'polypeptide(L)'
;MVDDYQKSGWLINSENILLSLIYTGNNILMHKQLKKRKSSGQQIPKTPQQQFKAYWKSIEKYQLKIAKLQQQQDEFFMRFQQEVLPVEHQYIQSRYDKAARLLSFADKKSLGKNQRRELFFWIEEELAELCTYPFNENLDLNKLTDRFSNLHALKEEETPTPEQMADIRQTLDEYFDFNEEISDEELLDMMKNPEKMRATIEQHFQRESEHFYDEYDAEDTDDFDPAEEDQRKLDDLFKSQEVSQMYRKIAKVLHPDREQDLDEKKKKNQLMMQLSKAKKDNDVWTIINMYYKYIDSTFSFNSRDISDINKLLKARIDILANEFSQLKKSDSLPGMIWRTLGGETSKVIENNLREHCKKLRQSIENETQLRESLRSLTVLKSHLAERRNSFEFEQDIIEYLFKQY
;
A
#
# COMPACT_ATOMS: atom_id res chain seq x y z
N MET A 1 -2.91 -9.92 14.55
CA MET A 1 -1.54 -9.72 14.04
C MET A 1 -1.54 -9.12 12.62
N VAL A 2 -2.58 -8.38 12.22
CA VAL A 2 -2.62 -7.61 10.95
C VAL A 2 -2.60 -6.10 11.22
N ASP A 3 -2.82 -5.68 12.48
CA ASP A 3 -2.97 -4.26 12.87
C ASP A 3 -1.68 -3.58 13.36
N ASP A 4 -0.54 -4.29 13.46
CA ASP A 4 0.71 -3.70 13.98
C ASP A 4 1.53 -2.94 12.93
N TYR A 5 1.22 -3.08 11.64
CA TYR A 5 1.92 -2.34 10.56
C TYR A 5 1.50 -0.87 10.44
N GLN A 6 0.47 -0.42 11.16
CA GLN A 6 0.01 0.98 11.13
C GLN A 6 0.60 1.86 12.24
N LYS A 7 1.38 1.31 13.19
CA LYS A 7 1.86 2.06 14.37
C LYS A 7 3.27 2.63 14.28
N SER A 8 4.06 2.24 13.28
CA SER A 8 5.35 2.88 12.99
C SER A 8 5.10 4.00 11.98
N GLY A 9 5.09 5.26 12.44
CA GLY A 9 4.80 6.48 11.67
C GLY A 9 5.76 6.83 10.53
N TRP A 10 6.20 5.83 9.76
CA TRP A 10 6.84 6.02 8.48
C TRP A 10 5.77 5.80 7.42
N LEU A 11 5.39 6.85 6.70
CA LEU A 11 4.61 6.75 5.48
C LEU A 11 5.39 5.83 4.53
N ILE A 12 4.98 4.56 4.48
CA ILE A 12 5.45 3.59 3.50
C ILE A 12 4.99 4.14 2.15
N ASN A 13 5.88 4.86 1.46
CA ASN A 13 5.55 5.44 0.17
C ASN A 13 5.31 4.29 -0.81
N SER A 14 4.07 4.19 -1.30
CA SER A 14 3.57 3.17 -2.22
C SER A 14 4.45 3.02 -3.46
N GLU A 15 5.08 4.11 -3.88
CA GLU A 15 6.01 4.14 -5.01
C GLU A 15 7.34 3.42 -4.71
N ASN A 16 7.86 3.49 -3.48
CA ASN A 16 9.13 2.88 -3.11
C ASN A 16 9.04 1.34 -2.99
N ILE A 17 7.90 0.81 -2.53
CA ILE A 17 7.65 -0.64 -2.53
C ILE A 17 7.57 -1.17 -3.96
N LEU A 18 6.86 -0.44 -4.83
CA LEU A 18 6.74 -0.82 -6.23
C LEU A 18 8.11 -0.74 -6.91
N LEU A 19 8.89 0.32 -6.69
CA LEU A 19 10.23 0.44 -7.25
C LEU A 19 11.16 -0.67 -6.75
N SER A 20 11.23 -0.97 -5.45
CA SER A 20 12.10 -2.05 -4.96
C SER A 20 11.72 -3.42 -5.54
N LEU A 21 10.42 -3.74 -5.57
CA LEU A 21 9.90 -4.97 -6.16
C LEU A 21 10.06 -5.01 -7.70
N ILE A 22 10.03 -3.86 -8.39
CA ILE A 22 10.27 -3.73 -9.84
C ILE A 22 11.77 -3.83 -10.17
N TYR A 23 12.65 -3.24 -9.37
CA TYR A 23 14.10 -3.29 -9.57
C TYR A 23 14.67 -4.70 -9.33
N THR A 24 14.13 -5.46 -8.37
CA THR A 24 14.40 -6.91 -8.26
C THR A 24 13.57 -7.74 -9.25
N GLY A 25 12.40 -7.26 -9.64
CA GLY A 25 11.43 -7.94 -10.49
C GLY A 25 11.29 -7.30 -11.88
N ASN A 26 12.34 -7.32 -12.70
CA ASN A 26 12.21 -6.65 -13.99
C ASN A 26 11.19 -7.34 -14.93
N ASN A 27 10.18 -6.55 -15.30
CA ASN A 27 9.34 -6.56 -16.49
C ASN A 27 8.81 -7.90 -17.04
N ILE A 28 7.53 -8.16 -16.73
CA ILE A 28 6.62 -8.77 -17.70
C ILE A 28 5.45 -7.81 -17.93
N LEU A 29 5.73 -6.68 -18.59
CA LEU A 29 4.69 -5.98 -19.35
C LEU A 29 4.31 -6.86 -20.56
N MET A 30 3.44 -7.83 -20.32
CA MET A 30 2.69 -8.50 -21.38
C MET A 30 1.71 -7.48 -21.97
N HIS A 31 2.15 -6.76 -23.00
CA HIS A 31 1.25 -6.10 -23.95
C HIS A 31 0.40 -7.16 -24.66
N LYS A 32 -0.65 -7.65 -23.99
CA LYS A 32 -1.73 -8.35 -24.67
C LYS A 32 -2.52 -7.32 -25.44
N GLN A 33 -2.26 -7.25 -26.74
CA GLN A 33 -3.13 -6.60 -27.71
C GLN A 33 -4.58 -6.99 -27.39
N LEU A 34 -5.38 -6.00 -27.03
CA LEU A 34 -6.82 -6.11 -26.86
C LEU A 34 -7.42 -6.47 -28.23
N LYS A 35 -7.45 -7.77 -28.56
CA LYS A 35 -8.36 -8.29 -29.58
C LYS A 35 -9.75 -7.95 -29.08
N LYS A 36 -10.38 -6.95 -29.73
CA LYS A 36 -11.80 -6.59 -29.58
C LYS A 36 -12.62 -7.88 -29.51
N ARG A 37 -13.00 -8.27 -28.29
CA ARG A 37 -14.01 -9.31 -28.10
C ARG A 37 -15.29 -8.71 -28.64
N LYS A 38 -15.81 -9.30 -29.72
CA LYS A 38 -17.17 -9.07 -30.19
C LYS A 38 -18.08 -9.09 -28.98
N SER A 39 -18.80 -7.99 -28.76
CA SER A 39 -19.87 -7.90 -27.78
C SER A 39 -20.89 -9.00 -28.09
N SER A 40 -20.83 -10.09 -27.34
CA SER A 40 -21.96 -11.00 -27.25
C SER A 40 -23.07 -10.20 -26.59
N GLY A 41 -23.99 -9.67 -27.39
CA GLY A 41 -25.16 -8.95 -26.90
C GLY A 41 -25.91 -9.83 -25.91
N GLN A 42 -25.74 -9.58 -24.62
CA GLN A 42 -26.63 -10.11 -23.62
C GLN A 42 -27.97 -9.43 -23.89
N GLN A 43 -28.94 -10.18 -24.42
CA GLN A 43 -30.32 -9.74 -24.50
C GLN A 43 -30.73 -9.26 -23.11
N ILE A 44 -31.14 -7.99 -23.03
CA ILE A 44 -31.73 -7.44 -21.82
C ILE A 44 -32.91 -8.35 -21.46
N PRO A 45 -32.96 -8.93 -20.24
CA PRO A 45 -34.04 -9.84 -19.87
C PRO A 45 -35.38 -9.14 -20.03
N LYS A 46 -36.33 -9.80 -20.73
CA LYS A 46 -37.52 -9.14 -21.27
C LYS A 46 -38.60 -8.85 -20.23
N THR A 47 -38.54 -9.48 -19.06
CA THR A 47 -39.50 -9.25 -17.96
C THR A 47 -38.80 -8.91 -16.65
N PRO A 48 -39.43 -8.15 -15.74
CA PRO A 48 -38.88 -7.86 -14.42
C PRO A 48 -38.52 -9.12 -13.61
N GLN A 49 -39.27 -10.21 -13.73
CA GLN A 49 -38.94 -11.50 -13.11
C GLN A 49 -37.67 -12.13 -13.68
N GLN A 50 -37.43 -12.02 -14.99
CA GLN A 50 -36.20 -12.51 -15.60
C GLN A 50 -35.00 -11.66 -15.19
N GLN A 51 -35.18 -10.34 -15.08
CA GLN A 51 -34.15 -9.41 -14.58
C GLN A 51 -33.77 -9.75 -13.13
N PHE A 52 -34.75 -9.98 -12.26
CA PHE A 52 -34.51 -10.39 -10.87
C PHE A 52 -33.63 -11.64 -10.78
N LYS A 53 -34.00 -12.70 -11.51
CA LYS A 53 -33.22 -13.95 -11.54
C LYS A 53 -31.80 -13.74 -12.10
N ALA A 54 -31.64 -12.87 -13.09
CA ALA A 54 -30.33 -12.57 -13.69
C ALA A 54 -29.45 -11.75 -12.73
N TYR A 55 -30.00 -10.74 -12.07
CA TYR A 55 -29.29 -9.92 -11.09
C TYR A 55 -28.90 -10.73 -9.86
N TRP A 56 -29.80 -11.59 -9.38
CA TRP A 56 -29.50 -12.52 -8.28
C TRP A 56 -28.26 -13.37 -8.57
N LYS A 57 -28.25 -14.07 -9.71
CA LYS A 57 -27.11 -14.89 -10.15
C LYS A 57 -25.83 -14.07 -10.34
N SER A 58 -25.97 -12.79 -10.72
CA SER A 58 -24.82 -11.90 -10.92
C SER A 58 -24.21 -11.50 -9.58
N ILE A 59 -25.02 -11.18 -8.57
CA ILE A 59 -24.58 -10.90 -7.20
C ILE A 59 -23.83 -12.10 -6.62
N GLU A 60 -24.42 -13.31 -6.68
CA GLU A 60 -23.78 -14.55 -6.21
C GLU A 60 -22.42 -14.78 -6.90
N LYS A 61 -22.36 -14.54 -8.22
CA LYS A 61 -21.12 -14.65 -8.99
C LYS A 61 -20.06 -13.64 -8.57
N TYR A 62 -20.42 -12.39 -8.30
CA TYR A 62 -19.46 -11.39 -7.84
C TYR A 62 -18.98 -11.68 -6.42
N GLN A 63 -19.87 -12.04 -5.50
CA GLN A 63 -19.50 -12.46 -4.14
C GLN A 63 -18.52 -13.63 -4.16
N LEU A 64 -18.78 -14.67 -4.98
CA LEU A 64 -17.87 -15.81 -5.13
C LEU A 64 -16.51 -15.40 -5.68
N LYS A 65 -16.47 -14.46 -6.65
CA LYS A 65 -15.22 -13.95 -7.21
C LYS A 65 -14.42 -13.14 -6.20
N ILE A 66 -15.07 -12.28 -5.42
CA ILE A 66 -14.44 -11.49 -4.36
C ILE A 66 -13.86 -12.43 -3.31
N ALA A 67 -14.69 -13.34 -2.76
CA ALA A 67 -14.25 -14.30 -1.75
C ALA A 67 -13.07 -15.16 -2.23
N LYS A 68 -13.12 -15.65 -3.48
CA LYS A 68 -12.02 -16.41 -4.08
C LYS A 68 -10.75 -15.57 -4.22
N LEU A 69 -10.87 -14.31 -4.66
CA LEU A 69 -9.70 -13.44 -4.82
C LEU A 69 -9.09 -13.08 -3.47
N GLN A 70 -9.92 -12.79 -2.45
CA GLN A 70 -9.46 -12.55 -1.08
C GLN A 70 -8.72 -13.76 -0.54
N GLN A 71 -9.33 -14.95 -0.62
CA GLN A 71 -8.68 -16.18 -0.18
C GLN A 71 -7.34 -16.42 -0.91
N GLN A 72 -7.29 -16.18 -2.22
CA GLN A 72 -6.04 -16.31 -2.99
C GLN A 72 -4.98 -15.30 -2.56
N GLN A 73 -5.36 -14.06 -2.27
CA GLN A 73 -4.45 -13.03 -1.77
C GLN A 73 -3.94 -13.36 -0.36
N ASP A 74 -4.82 -13.84 0.53
CA ASP A 74 -4.48 -14.22 1.90
C ASP A 74 -3.53 -15.43 1.91
N GLU A 75 -3.85 -16.49 1.17
CA GLU A 75 -2.99 -17.67 1.02
C GLU A 75 -1.63 -17.29 0.42
N PHE A 76 -1.63 -16.43 -0.59
CA PHE A 76 -0.40 -15.92 -1.19
C PHE A 76 0.43 -15.11 -0.21
N PHE A 77 -0.19 -14.19 0.54
CA PHE A 77 0.53 -13.35 1.50
C PHE A 77 1.15 -14.19 2.62
N MET A 78 0.43 -15.20 3.12
CA MET A 78 0.98 -16.17 4.07
C MET A 78 2.21 -16.90 3.50
N ARG A 79 2.17 -17.31 2.23
CA ARG A 79 3.34 -17.92 1.57
C ARG A 79 4.49 -16.95 1.41
N PHE A 80 4.21 -15.71 0.99
CA PHE A 80 5.22 -14.66 0.89
C PHE A 80 5.94 -14.45 2.23
N GLN A 81 5.18 -14.34 3.33
CA GLN A 81 5.73 -14.19 4.68
C GLN A 81 6.63 -15.37 5.10
N GLN A 82 6.32 -16.59 4.65
CA GLN A 82 7.09 -17.78 5.01
C GLN A 82 8.30 -18.04 4.11
N GLU A 83 8.16 -17.79 2.81
CA GLU A 83 9.14 -18.21 1.80
C GLU A 83 10.04 -17.07 1.31
N VAL A 84 9.52 -15.84 1.24
CA VAL A 84 10.19 -14.70 0.59
C VAL A 84 10.67 -13.68 1.60
N LEU A 85 9.82 -13.27 2.54
CA LEU A 85 10.14 -12.24 3.53
C LEU A 85 11.44 -12.51 4.31
N PRO A 86 11.76 -13.76 4.73
CA PRO A 86 13.05 -14.04 5.36
C PRO A 86 14.26 -13.79 4.44
N VAL A 87 14.10 -13.98 3.13
CA VAL A 87 15.15 -13.72 2.14
C VAL A 87 15.27 -12.22 1.86
N GLU A 88 14.15 -11.48 1.85
CA GLU A 88 14.14 -10.01 1.80
C GLU A 88 14.91 -9.41 2.97
N HIS A 89 14.65 -9.90 4.18
CA HIS A 89 15.36 -9.48 5.38
C HIS A 89 16.86 -9.80 5.31
N GLN A 90 17.25 -10.96 4.78
CA GLN A 90 18.66 -11.28 4.55
C GLN A 90 19.32 -10.37 3.52
N TYR A 91 18.59 -10.01 2.45
CA TYR A 91 19.09 -9.08 1.44
C TYR A 91 19.34 -7.70 2.02
N ILE A 92 18.37 -7.13 2.71
CA ILE A 92 18.55 -5.79 3.28
C ILE A 92 19.60 -5.78 4.39
N GLN A 93 19.72 -6.85 5.19
CA GLN A 93 20.81 -7.03 6.15
C GLN A 93 22.18 -7.05 5.46
N SER A 94 22.32 -7.73 4.31
CA SER A 94 23.59 -7.78 3.58
C SER A 94 24.02 -6.39 3.08
N ARG A 95 23.07 -5.55 2.65
CA ARG A 95 23.34 -4.15 2.29
C ARG A 95 23.69 -3.30 3.51
N TYR A 96 22.98 -3.48 4.62
CA TYR A 96 23.30 -2.82 5.89
C TYR A 96 24.75 -3.12 6.31
N ASP A 97 25.17 -4.38 6.26
CA ASP A 97 26.51 -4.80 6.64
C ASP A 97 27.58 -4.22 5.70
N LYS A 98 27.28 -4.09 4.41
CA LYS A 98 28.14 -3.42 3.41
C LYS A 98 28.26 -1.93 3.72
N ALA A 99 27.16 -1.22 3.95
CA ALA A 99 27.16 0.20 4.30
C ALA A 99 27.95 0.46 5.61
N ALA A 100 27.73 -0.38 6.63
CA ALA A 100 28.51 -0.35 7.86
C ALA A 100 30.01 -0.60 7.63
N ARG A 101 30.36 -1.48 6.69
CA ARG A 101 31.75 -1.74 6.30
C ARG A 101 32.36 -0.53 5.60
N LEU A 102 31.68 0.09 4.65
CA LEU A 102 32.12 1.32 3.98
C LEU A 102 32.36 2.45 5.00
N LEU A 103 31.40 2.65 5.89
CA LEU A 103 31.47 3.65 6.96
C LEU A 103 32.67 3.43 7.90
N SER A 104 33.12 2.19 8.09
CA SER A 104 34.32 1.90 8.90
C SER A 104 35.62 2.49 8.32
N PHE A 105 35.64 2.84 7.03
CA PHE A 105 36.78 3.49 6.37
C PHE A 105 36.71 5.02 6.38
N ALA A 106 35.55 5.61 6.63
CA ALA A 106 35.30 7.06 6.55
C ALA A 106 36.31 7.91 7.36
N ASP A 107 36.79 7.39 8.50
CA ASP A 107 37.72 8.09 9.41
C ASP A 107 39.19 7.86 9.13
N LYS A 108 39.53 7.09 8.09
CA LYS A 108 40.92 6.82 7.78
C LYS A 108 41.58 8.06 7.16
N LYS A 109 42.56 8.62 7.88
CA LYS A 109 43.36 9.80 7.46
C LYS A 109 44.09 9.60 6.13
N SER A 110 44.34 8.36 5.72
CA SER A 110 44.99 7.99 4.46
C SER A 110 44.09 8.08 3.22
N LEU A 111 42.81 8.45 3.36
CA LEU A 111 41.92 8.77 2.24
C LEU A 111 42.09 10.24 1.84
N GLY A 112 42.40 10.48 0.56
CA GLY A 112 42.45 11.83 0.00
C GLY A 112 41.06 12.47 -0.12
N LYS A 113 40.98 13.79 -0.33
CA LYS A 113 39.71 14.55 -0.40
C LYS A 113 38.72 13.94 -1.41
N ASN A 114 39.16 13.70 -2.65
CA ASN A 114 38.30 13.14 -3.70
C ASN A 114 37.85 11.70 -3.40
N GLN A 115 38.73 10.88 -2.83
CA GLN A 115 38.39 9.50 -2.44
C GLN A 115 37.38 9.47 -1.29
N ARG A 116 37.49 10.41 -0.35
CA ARG A 116 36.54 10.54 0.76
C ARG A 116 35.17 11.00 0.27
N ARG A 117 35.14 11.99 -0.64
CA ARG A 117 33.89 12.45 -1.27
C ARG A 117 33.17 11.31 -1.98
N GLU A 118 33.88 10.55 -2.82
CA GLU A 118 33.30 9.38 -3.51
C GLU A 118 32.80 8.31 -2.53
N LEU A 119 33.53 8.07 -1.43
CA LEU A 119 33.09 7.15 -0.40
C LEU A 119 31.81 7.63 0.29
N PHE A 120 31.69 8.93 0.55
CA PHE A 120 30.51 9.51 1.21
C PHE A 120 29.30 9.44 0.31
N PHE A 121 29.45 9.81 -0.97
CA PHE A 121 28.42 9.64 -1.99
C PHE A 121 27.93 8.19 -2.08
N TRP A 122 28.86 7.23 -2.10
CA TRP A 122 28.47 5.82 -2.09
C TRP A 122 27.72 5.43 -0.82
N ILE A 123 28.15 5.87 0.37
CA ILE A 123 27.43 5.58 1.61
C ILE A 123 26.02 6.21 1.60
N GLU A 124 25.86 7.41 1.05
CA GLU A 124 24.57 8.09 0.90
C GLU A 124 23.62 7.29 0.01
N GLU A 125 24.08 6.80 -1.14
CA GLU A 125 23.28 5.92 -2.00
C GLU A 125 22.82 4.67 -1.25
N GLU A 126 23.72 3.99 -0.53
CA GLU A 126 23.36 2.80 0.24
C GLU A 126 22.34 3.12 1.34
N LEU A 127 22.50 4.24 2.03
CA LEU A 127 21.56 4.68 3.08
C LEU A 127 20.19 5.05 2.50
N ALA A 128 20.15 5.77 1.38
CA ALA A 128 18.91 6.13 0.70
C ALA A 128 18.13 4.87 0.29
N GLU A 129 18.81 3.88 -0.29
CA GLU A 129 18.19 2.62 -0.65
C GLU A 129 17.75 1.79 0.58
N LEU A 130 18.49 1.85 1.69
CA LEU A 130 18.12 1.16 2.95
C LEU A 130 16.87 1.79 3.59
N CYS A 131 16.82 3.13 3.66
CA CYS A 131 15.72 3.87 4.28
C CYS A 131 14.41 3.78 3.48
N THR A 132 14.49 3.67 2.16
CA THR A 132 13.31 3.53 1.30
C THR A 132 12.81 2.09 1.12
N TYR A 133 13.56 1.09 1.60
CA TYR A 133 13.19 -0.31 1.43
C TYR A 133 12.02 -0.73 2.35
N PRO A 134 10.96 -1.38 1.83
CA PRO A 134 9.76 -1.70 2.61
C PRO A 134 9.95 -2.74 3.72
N PHE A 135 11.01 -3.54 3.66
CA PHE A 135 11.26 -4.67 4.56
C PHE A 135 12.50 -4.42 5.44
N ASN A 136 12.66 -3.21 5.96
CA ASN A 136 13.81 -2.80 6.77
C ASN A 136 13.53 -2.82 8.28
N GLU A 137 12.41 -3.37 8.73
CA GLU A 137 11.90 -3.28 10.11
C GLU A 137 12.84 -3.89 11.16
N ASN A 138 13.74 -4.77 10.75
CA ASN A 138 14.70 -5.45 11.63
C ASN A 138 16.04 -4.72 11.74
N LEU A 139 16.24 -3.61 11.02
CA LEU A 139 17.51 -2.89 10.96
C LEU A 139 17.53 -1.67 11.89
N ASP A 140 18.67 -1.43 12.51
CA ASP A 140 18.95 -0.19 13.24
C ASP A 140 19.57 0.85 12.28
N LEU A 141 18.70 1.44 11.44
CA LEU A 141 19.09 2.43 10.45
C LEU A 141 19.52 3.76 11.08
N ASN A 142 18.88 4.18 12.18
CA ASN A 142 19.23 5.41 12.89
C ASN A 142 20.70 5.40 13.30
N LYS A 143 21.17 4.30 13.93
CA LYS A 143 22.58 4.18 14.31
C LYS A 143 23.56 4.35 13.15
N LEU A 144 23.20 3.86 11.96
CA LEU A 144 24.08 3.95 10.79
C LEU A 144 24.06 5.37 10.21
N THR A 145 22.87 5.96 10.08
CA THR A 145 22.65 7.33 9.59
C THR A 145 23.28 8.36 10.53
N ASP A 146 23.04 8.28 11.84
CA ASP A 146 23.58 9.22 12.83
C ASP A 146 25.12 9.16 12.84
N ARG A 147 25.68 7.95 12.72
CA ARG A 147 27.13 7.80 12.61
C ARG A 147 27.67 8.43 11.32
N PHE A 148 26.98 8.26 10.19
CA PHE A 148 27.38 8.90 8.94
C PHE A 148 27.28 10.43 9.02
N SER A 149 26.16 10.98 9.47
CA SER A 149 25.94 12.42 9.65
C SER A 149 26.99 13.06 10.56
N ASN A 150 27.34 12.43 11.69
CA ASN A 150 28.40 12.91 12.58
C ASN A 150 29.76 12.99 11.87
N LEU A 151 30.10 12.00 11.04
CA LEU A 151 31.36 11.99 10.30
C LEU A 151 31.38 12.97 9.12
N HIS A 152 30.21 13.24 8.55
CA HIS A 152 30.01 14.24 7.51
C HIS A 152 30.17 15.65 8.08
N ALA A 153 29.42 15.97 9.14
CA ALA A 153 29.43 17.27 9.81
C ALA A 153 30.80 17.65 10.40
N LEU A 154 31.58 16.67 10.87
CA LEU A 154 32.95 16.90 11.37
C LEU A 154 33.98 17.19 10.27
N LYS A 155 33.65 16.97 8.99
CA LYS A 155 34.61 17.06 7.87
C LYS A 155 34.23 18.06 6.79
N GLU A 156 33.01 18.58 6.82
CA GLU A 156 32.63 19.81 6.13
C GLU A 156 32.85 21.01 7.06
N GLU A 157 34.07 21.55 7.06
CA GLU A 157 34.35 22.91 7.54
C GLU A 157 33.89 23.99 6.54
N GLU A 158 33.11 23.63 5.51
CA GLU A 158 32.48 24.59 4.62
C GLU A 158 31.11 24.94 5.22
N THR A 159 31.02 26.10 5.86
CA THR A 159 29.72 26.69 6.20
C THR A 159 28.89 26.78 4.92
N PRO A 160 27.66 26.23 4.89
CA PRO A 160 26.77 26.34 3.74
C PRO A 160 26.69 27.79 3.27
N THR A 161 26.68 28.01 1.95
CA THR A 161 26.50 29.35 1.41
C THR A 161 25.09 29.87 1.73
N PRO A 162 24.86 31.19 1.73
CA PRO A 162 23.52 31.75 1.94
C PRO A 162 22.46 31.19 0.98
N GLU A 163 22.85 30.82 -0.25
CA GLU A 163 21.98 30.20 -1.24
C GLU A 163 21.61 28.75 -0.85
N GLN A 164 22.57 27.97 -0.34
CA GLN A 164 22.30 26.61 0.16
C GLN A 164 21.45 26.65 1.44
N MET A 165 21.67 27.64 2.31
CA MET A 165 20.85 27.87 3.49
C MET A 165 19.38 28.18 3.13
N ALA A 166 19.15 28.94 2.05
CA ALA A 166 17.82 29.21 1.55
C ALA A 166 17.14 27.95 0.98
N ASP A 167 17.87 27.13 0.23
CA ASP A 167 17.35 25.88 -0.37
C ASP A 167 16.99 24.83 0.70
N ILE A 168 17.84 24.68 1.73
CA ILE A 168 17.58 23.79 2.87
C ILE A 168 16.32 24.25 3.64
N ARG A 169 16.18 25.57 3.87
CA ARG A 169 14.99 26.15 4.52
C ARG A 169 13.73 25.87 3.71
N GLN A 170 13.78 26.13 2.39
CA GLN A 170 12.67 25.85 1.50
C GLN A 170 12.27 24.36 1.52
N THR A 171 13.25 23.46 1.50
CA THR A 171 12.98 22.01 1.56
C THR A 171 12.33 21.61 2.90
N LEU A 172 12.78 22.18 4.02
CA LEU A 172 12.17 21.94 5.33
C LEU A 172 10.72 22.45 5.38
N ASP A 173 10.46 23.64 4.85
CA ASP A 173 9.11 24.22 4.80
C ASP A 173 8.19 23.40 3.87
N GLU A 174 8.67 22.95 2.71
CA GLU A 174 7.88 22.16 1.76
C GLU A 174 7.47 20.78 2.31
N TYR A 175 8.34 20.12 3.06
CA TYR A 175 8.07 18.76 3.56
C TYR A 175 7.34 18.72 4.90
N PHE A 176 7.48 19.76 5.72
CA PHE A 176 7.00 19.77 7.10
C PHE A 176 6.10 20.97 7.44
N ASP A 177 5.80 21.85 6.48
CA ASP A 177 4.99 23.07 6.64
C ASP A 177 5.41 23.90 7.87
N PHE A 178 6.72 24.10 7.99
CA PHE A 178 7.31 24.89 9.06
C PHE A 178 6.97 26.37 8.86
N ASN A 179 5.88 26.82 9.49
CA ASN A 179 5.43 28.22 9.45
C ASN A 179 6.23 29.16 10.39
N GLU A 180 7.26 28.67 11.08
CA GLU A 180 8.13 29.46 11.95
C GLU A 180 9.41 29.89 11.20
N GLU A 181 9.79 31.17 11.28
CA GLU A 181 11.06 31.68 10.73
C GLU A 181 12.26 31.08 11.50
N ILE A 182 12.78 29.94 11.05
CA ILE A 182 14.02 29.36 11.58
C ILE A 182 15.21 30.24 11.15
N SER A 183 15.96 30.79 12.11
CA SER A 183 17.16 31.59 11.82
C SER A 183 18.29 30.76 11.20
N ASP A 184 19.21 31.40 10.47
CA ASP A 184 20.36 30.68 9.87
C ASP A 184 21.24 30.00 10.94
N GLU A 185 21.37 30.60 12.13
CA GLU A 185 22.14 30.04 13.24
C GLU A 185 21.46 28.79 13.84
N GLU A 186 20.14 28.82 13.99
CA GLU A 186 19.36 27.67 14.48
C GLU A 186 19.32 26.55 13.45
N LEU A 187 19.17 26.88 12.17
CA LEU A 187 19.21 25.92 11.08
C LEU A 187 20.58 25.24 10.99
N LEU A 188 21.68 26.00 11.13
CA LEU A 188 23.04 25.45 11.21
C LEU A 188 23.25 24.54 12.42
N ASP A 189 22.69 24.91 13.58
CA ASP A 189 22.76 24.08 14.78
C ASP A 189 21.94 22.79 14.62
N MET A 190 20.78 22.85 13.98
CA MET A 190 19.96 21.69 13.63
C MET A 190 20.66 20.77 12.63
N MET A 191 21.36 21.31 11.63
CA MET A 191 22.16 20.52 10.68
C MET A 191 23.34 19.81 11.35
N LYS A 192 23.97 20.46 12.34
CA LYS A 192 25.11 19.89 13.09
C LYS A 192 24.68 18.94 14.19
N ASN A 193 23.43 19.05 14.67
CA ASN A 193 22.89 18.26 15.75
C ASN A 193 21.59 17.54 15.32
N PRO A 194 21.70 16.32 14.77
CA PRO A 194 20.55 15.59 14.24
C PRO A 194 19.47 15.29 15.28
N GLU A 195 19.81 15.18 16.57
CA GLU A 195 18.83 15.03 17.64
C GLU A 195 17.99 16.29 17.85
N LYS A 196 18.61 17.47 17.69
CA LYS A 196 17.89 18.75 17.75
C LYS A 196 16.93 18.88 16.58
N MET A 197 17.36 18.50 15.37
CA MET A 197 16.49 18.47 14.18
C MET A 197 15.26 17.58 14.40
N ARG A 198 15.47 16.33 14.86
CA ARG A 198 14.37 15.39 15.14
C ARG A 198 13.42 15.92 16.21
N ALA A 199 13.94 16.46 17.31
CA ALA A 199 13.12 17.00 18.38
C ALA A 199 12.26 18.18 17.92
N THR A 200 12.80 19.06 17.08
CA THR A 200 12.07 20.20 16.50
C THR A 200 10.93 19.74 15.58
N ILE A 201 11.19 18.76 14.70
CA ILE A 201 10.16 18.20 13.81
C ILE A 201 9.06 17.48 14.60
N GLU A 202 9.41 16.64 15.58
CA GLU A 202 8.44 15.93 16.41
C GLU A 202 7.56 16.91 17.21
N GLN A 203 8.16 17.97 17.75
CA GLN A 203 7.42 19.00 18.48
C GLN A 203 6.42 19.75 17.57
N HIS A 204 6.77 19.97 16.31
CA HIS A 204 5.88 20.60 15.32
C HIS A 204 4.66 19.71 15.01
N PHE A 205 4.89 18.43 14.70
CA PHE A 205 3.80 17.46 14.47
C PHE A 205 2.88 17.30 15.69
N GLN A 206 3.43 17.36 16.90
CA GLN A 206 2.63 17.30 18.12
C GLN A 206 1.67 18.49 18.24
N ARG A 207 2.12 19.70 17.88
CA ARG A 207 1.31 20.93 17.90
C ARG A 207 0.22 20.94 16.82
N GLU A 208 0.52 20.51 15.60
CA GLU A 208 -0.49 20.42 14.53
C GLU A 208 -1.59 19.40 14.83
N SER A 209 -1.24 18.28 15.48
CA SER A 209 -2.22 17.26 15.86
C SER A 209 -3.27 17.77 16.86
N GLU A 210 -2.92 18.78 17.67
CA GLU A 210 -3.84 19.44 18.59
C GLU A 210 -4.76 20.45 17.88
N HIS A 211 -4.32 21.02 16.74
CA HIS A 211 -5.08 22.00 15.97
C HIS A 211 -6.06 21.38 14.95
N PHE A 212 -5.87 20.11 14.58
CA PHE A 212 -6.67 19.41 13.58
C PHE A 212 -8.09 19.02 14.05
N TYR A 213 -8.40 19.12 15.34
CA TYR A 213 -9.70 18.71 15.90
C TYR A 213 -10.74 19.85 16.01
N ASP A 214 -10.36 21.11 15.77
CA ASP A 214 -11.26 22.26 15.98
C ASP A 214 -11.84 22.87 14.68
N GLU A 215 -11.40 22.44 13.48
CA GLU A 215 -11.71 23.12 12.21
C GLU A 215 -12.50 22.26 11.18
N TYR A 216 -13.31 21.30 11.65
CA TYR A 216 -14.19 20.50 10.77
C TYR A 216 -15.63 20.42 11.30
N ASP A 217 -16.20 21.56 11.72
CA ASP A 217 -17.62 21.65 12.03
C ASP A 217 -18.21 23.00 11.58
N ALA A 218 -18.35 23.17 10.26
CA ALA A 218 -19.43 23.92 9.59
C ALA A 218 -19.02 24.23 8.15
N GLU A 219 -19.63 23.53 7.18
CA GLU A 219 -20.14 24.15 5.96
C GLU A 219 -21.04 23.14 5.24
N ASP A 220 -22.34 23.27 5.53
CA ASP A 220 -23.44 22.57 4.88
C ASP A 220 -23.77 23.32 3.58
N THR A 221 -23.22 22.85 2.46
CA THR A 221 -23.57 23.34 1.13
C THR A 221 -24.60 22.40 0.51
N ASP A 222 -25.86 22.84 0.51
CA ASP A 222 -27.01 22.23 -0.16
C ASP A 222 -26.84 22.37 -1.68
N ASP A 223 -26.03 21.49 -2.28
CA ASP A 223 -25.88 21.35 -3.73
C ASP A 223 -26.76 20.17 -4.19
N PHE A 224 -27.80 20.47 -4.98
CA PHE A 224 -28.78 19.50 -5.42
C PHE A 224 -28.15 18.54 -6.44
N ASP A 225 -27.59 17.43 -5.95
CA ASP A 225 -27.07 16.33 -6.77
C ASP A 225 -28.23 15.39 -7.19
N PRO A 226 -28.50 15.20 -8.49
CA PRO A 226 -29.44 14.19 -8.97
C PRO A 226 -29.18 12.78 -8.45
N ALA A 227 -27.92 12.46 -8.09
CA ALA A 227 -27.57 11.20 -7.45
C ALA A 227 -28.15 11.07 -6.03
N GLU A 228 -28.30 12.17 -5.28
CA GLU A 228 -28.97 12.16 -3.98
C GLU A 228 -30.47 11.91 -4.10
N GLU A 229 -31.14 12.42 -5.14
CA GLU A 229 -32.58 12.16 -5.34
C GLU A 229 -32.83 10.69 -5.72
N ASP A 230 -31.95 10.10 -6.53
CA ASP A 230 -31.98 8.66 -6.83
C ASP A 230 -31.62 7.81 -5.61
N GLN A 231 -30.67 8.24 -4.77
CA GLN A 231 -30.32 7.58 -3.51
C GLN A 231 -31.48 7.64 -2.50
N ARG A 232 -32.14 8.81 -2.34
CA ARG A 232 -33.33 8.99 -1.50
C ARG A 232 -34.51 8.13 -2.00
N LYS A 233 -34.70 8.03 -3.32
CA LYS A 233 -35.68 7.11 -3.92
C LYS A 233 -35.32 5.65 -3.62
N LEU A 234 -34.06 5.24 -3.73
CA LEU A 234 -33.61 3.89 -3.38
C LEU A 234 -33.79 3.58 -1.89
N ASP A 235 -33.56 4.55 -1.00
CA ASP A 235 -33.80 4.44 0.44
C ASP A 235 -35.29 4.32 0.78
N ASP A 236 -36.15 5.04 0.07
CA ASP A 236 -37.60 4.90 0.20
C ASP A 236 -38.11 3.55 -0.34
N LEU A 237 -37.46 3.01 -1.38
CA LEU A 237 -37.70 1.64 -1.87
C LEU A 237 -37.25 0.58 -0.85
N PHE A 238 -36.19 0.83 -0.08
CA PHE A 238 -35.80 -0.02 1.06
C PHE A 238 -36.85 -0.01 2.17
N LYS A 239 -37.49 1.13 2.43
CA LYS A 239 -38.62 1.28 3.36
C LYS A 239 -39.91 0.62 2.86
N SER A 240 -39.90 -0.02 1.69
CA SER A 240 -41.04 -0.80 1.20
C SER A 240 -41.57 -1.72 2.29
N GLN A 241 -42.90 -1.78 2.38
CA GLN A 241 -43.59 -2.51 3.43
C GLN A 241 -43.21 -4.00 3.38
N GLU A 242 -42.96 -4.55 2.20
CA GLU A 242 -42.52 -5.94 1.99
C GLU A 242 -41.15 -6.23 2.61
N VAL A 243 -40.10 -5.44 2.32
CA VAL A 243 -38.74 -5.67 2.84
C VAL A 243 -38.70 -5.53 4.36
N SER A 244 -39.43 -4.55 4.90
CA SER A 244 -39.60 -4.37 6.35
C SER A 244 -40.32 -5.54 7.01
N GLN A 245 -41.32 -6.14 6.34
CA GLN A 245 -41.99 -7.34 6.83
C GLN A 245 -41.07 -8.57 6.79
N MET A 246 -40.27 -8.73 5.73
CA MET A 246 -39.28 -9.81 5.63
C MET A 246 -38.28 -9.74 6.78
N TYR A 247 -37.70 -8.57 7.02
CA TYR A 247 -36.78 -8.35 8.14
C TYR A 247 -37.40 -8.79 9.48
N ARG A 248 -38.62 -8.34 9.79
CA ARG A 248 -39.32 -8.72 11.04
C ARG A 248 -39.55 -10.23 11.16
N LYS A 249 -39.92 -10.89 10.05
CA LYS A 249 -40.14 -12.35 10.02
C LYS A 249 -38.83 -13.12 10.23
N ILE A 250 -37.74 -12.70 9.59
CA ILE A 250 -36.41 -13.29 9.78
C ILE A 250 -35.95 -13.10 11.23
N ALA A 251 -36.04 -11.88 11.77
CA ALA A 251 -35.64 -11.57 13.14
C ALA A 251 -36.42 -12.41 14.18
N LYS A 252 -37.72 -12.68 13.94
CA LYS A 252 -38.54 -13.53 14.81
C LYS A 252 -38.09 -14.99 14.83
N VAL A 253 -37.62 -15.51 13.69
CA VAL A 253 -37.19 -16.91 13.51
C VAL A 253 -35.74 -17.12 13.95
N LEU A 254 -34.86 -16.15 13.70
CA LEU A 254 -33.43 -16.22 13.99
C LEU A 254 -33.04 -15.59 15.34
N HIS A 255 -34.00 -15.25 16.21
CA HIS A 255 -33.69 -14.63 17.50
C HIS A 255 -32.92 -15.59 18.43
N PRO A 256 -31.72 -15.20 18.92
CA PRO A 256 -30.85 -16.06 19.73
C PRO A 256 -31.43 -16.39 21.11
N ASP A 257 -32.25 -15.52 21.70
CA ASP A 257 -32.86 -15.74 23.04
C ASP A 257 -33.85 -16.90 23.11
N ARG A 258 -34.27 -17.43 21.96
CA ARG A 258 -35.21 -18.55 21.89
C ARG A 258 -34.53 -19.91 21.75
N GLU A 259 -33.20 -19.93 21.67
CA GLU A 259 -32.41 -21.15 21.46
C GLU A 259 -31.74 -21.60 22.76
N GLN A 260 -31.92 -22.89 23.10
CA GLN A 260 -31.34 -23.50 24.31
C GLN A 260 -29.99 -24.15 24.03
N ASP A 261 -29.74 -24.55 22.78
CA ASP A 261 -28.45 -25.09 22.35
C ASP A 261 -27.41 -23.97 22.17
N LEU A 262 -26.23 -24.13 22.79
CA LEU A 262 -25.18 -23.11 22.82
C LEU A 262 -24.52 -22.88 21.44
N ASP A 263 -24.38 -23.93 20.63
CA ASP A 263 -23.78 -23.84 19.30
C ASP A 263 -24.77 -23.23 18.30
N GLU A 264 -26.05 -23.62 18.37
CA GLU A 264 -27.11 -23.01 17.56
C GLU A 264 -27.38 -21.56 17.96
N LYS A 265 -27.27 -21.22 19.25
CA LYS A 265 -27.35 -19.84 19.72
C LYS A 265 -26.23 -18.97 19.15
N LYS A 266 -25.00 -19.49 19.07
CA LYS A 266 -23.86 -18.78 18.46
C LYS A 266 -24.09 -18.54 16.96
N LYS A 267 -24.59 -19.55 16.24
CA LYS A 267 -24.95 -19.41 14.81
C LYS A 267 -26.05 -18.37 14.59
N LYS A 268 -27.12 -18.42 15.40
CA LYS A 268 -28.22 -17.44 15.34
C LYS A 268 -27.77 -16.02 15.68
N ASN A 269 -26.86 -15.86 16.64
CA ASN A 269 -26.22 -14.56 16.91
C ASN A 269 -25.49 -13.99 15.68
N GLN A 270 -24.69 -14.80 14.99
CA GLN A 270 -24.00 -14.37 13.78
C GLN A 270 -24.98 -13.98 12.66
N LEU A 271 -26.03 -14.77 12.47
CA LEU A 271 -27.08 -14.47 11.48
C LEU A 271 -27.84 -13.19 11.84
N MET A 272 -28.09 -12.93 13.12
CA MET A 272 -28.75 -11.69 13.57
C MET A 272 -27.86 -10.46 13.39
N MET A 273 -26.55 -10.58 13.62
CA MET A 273 -25.58 -9.52 13.31
C MET A 273 -25.54 -9.22 11.81
N GLN A 274 -25.51 -10.26 10.97
CA GLN A 274 -25.55 -10.10 9.53
C GLN A 274 -26.86 -9.45 9.05
N LEU A 275 -28.00 -9.84 9.60
CA LEU A 275 -29.30 -9.24 9.30
C LEU A 275 -29.36 -7.76 9.72
N SER A 276 -28.79 -7.43 10.89
CA SER A 276 -28.74 -6.06 11.40
C SER A 276 -27.84 -5.17 10.56
N LYS A 277 -26.67 -5.68 10.16
CA LYS A 277 -25.76 -5.00 9.23
C LYS A 277 -26.42 -4.77 7.87
N ALA A 278 -27.07 -5.80 7.31
CA ALA A 278 -27.79 -5.67 6.04
C ALA A 278 -28.90 -4.61 6.08
N LYS A 279 -29.56 -4.45 7.24
CA LYS A 279 -30.53 -3.37 7.43
C LYS A 279 -29.88 -1.99 7.52
N LYS A 280 -28.73 -1.88 8.17
CA LYS A 280 -27.98 -0.61 8.29
C LYS A 280 -27.42 -0.16 6.94
N ASP A 281 -26.88 -1.11 6.17
CA ASP A 281 -26.18 -0.86 4.91
C ASP A 281 -27.14 -0.88 3.69
N ASN A 282 -28.46 -0.89 3.91
CA ASN A 282 -29.51 -1.01 2.90
C ASN A 282 -29.32 -2.20 1.91
N ASP A 283 -28.74 -3.32 2.37
CA ASP A 283 -28.48 -4.51 1.56
C ASP A 283 -29.73 -5.39 1.41
N VAL A 284 -30.63 -4.95 0.53
CA VAL A 284 -31.90 -5.65 0.21
C VAL A 284 -31.67 -7.08 -0.24
N TRP A 285 -30.61 -7.33 -1.02
CA TRP A 285 -30.32 -8.69 -1.48
C TRP A 285 -30.09 -9.64 -0.31
N THR A 286 -29.32 -9.23 0.70
CA THR A 286 -29.06 -10.05 1.88
C THR A 286 -30.35 -10.35 2.64
N ILE A 287 -31.25 -9.38 2.79
CA ILE A 287 -32.55 -9.58 3.47
C ILE A 287 -33.42 -10.57 2.69
N ILE A 288 -33.53 -10.41 1.36
CA ILE A 288 -34.32 -11.33 0.52
C ILE A 288 -33.72 -12.73 0.53
N ASN A 289 -32.38 -12.86 0.45
CA ASN A 289 -31.70 -14.14 0.48
C ASN A 289 -31.89 -14.87 1.82
N MET A 290 -31.82 -14.14 2.93
CA MET A 290 -32.15 -14.70 4.24
C MET A 290 -33.62 -15.12 4.35
N TYR A 291 -34.54 -14.31 3.83
CA TYR A 291 -35.97 -14.67 3.81
C TYR A 291 -36.21 -15.96 3.01
N TYR A 292 -35.62 -16.05 1.82
CA TYR A 292 -35.71 -17.20 0.94
C TYR A 292 -35.16 -18.48 1.60
N LYS A 293 -34.05 -18.35 2.33
CA LYS A 293 -33.34 -19.47 2.97
C LYS A 293 -34.01 -19.96 4.26
N TYR A 294 -34.53 -19.05 5.08
CA TYR A 294 -34.97 -19.37 6.45
C TYR A 294 -36.49 -19.29 6.67
N ILE A 295 -37.25 -18.67 5.76
CA ILE A 295 -38.69 -18.43 5.93
C ILE A 295 -39.51 -19.08 4.82
N ASP A 296 -39.30 -18.68 3.56
CA ASP A 296 -40.12 -19.12 2.44
C ASP A 296 -39.34 -19.11 1.12
N SER A 297 -39.01 -20.31 0.64
CA SER A 297 -38.28 -20.54 -0.62
C SER A 297 -39.18 -20.52 -1.87
N THR A 298 -40.48 -20.30 -1.70
CA THR A 298 -41.46 -20.19 -2.80
C THR A 298 -41.95 -18.76 -3.03
N PHE A 299 -41.53 -17.83 -2.18
CA PHE A 299 -41.93 -16.44 -2.24
C PHE A 299 -41.59 -15.77 -3.60
N SER A 300 -42.53 -14.97 -4.10
CA SER A 300 -42.34 -14.14 -5.29
C SER A 300 -42.91 -12.74 -5.09
N PHE A 301 -42.18 -11.71 -5.51
CA PHE A 301 -42.66 -10.33 -5.50
C PHE A 301 -43.81 -10.11 -6.48
N ASN A 302 -44.68 -9.14 -6.17
CA ASN A 302 -45.66 -8.64 -7.14
C ASN A 302 -44.94 -7.87 -8.28
N SER A 303 -45.65 -7.59 -9.37
CA SER A 303 -45.07 -6.98 -10.57
C SER A 303 -44.59 -5.53 -10.39
N ARG A 304 -45.08 -4.81 -9.37
CA ARG A 304 -44.68 -3.43 -9.08
C ARG A 304 -43.36 -3.42 -8.31
N ASP A 305 -43.29 -4.14 -7.21
CA ASP A 305 -42.14 -4.15 -6.29
C ASP A 305 -40.92 -4.80 -6.94
N ILE A 306 -41.12 -5.79 -7.81
CA ILE A 306 -40.01 -6.47 -8.47
C ILE A 306 -39.19 -5.54 -9.39
N SER A 307 -39.82 -4.51 -9.97
CA SER A 307 -39.12 -3.52 -10.81
C SER A 307 -38.20 -2.64 -9.96
N ASP A 308 -38.66 -2.24 -8.79
CA ASP A 308 -37.89 -1.41 -7.87
C ASP A 308 -36.79 -2.21 -7.16
N ILE A 309 -37.07 -3.45 -6.80
CA ILE A 309 -36.06 -4.39 -6.29
C ILE A 309 -34.98 -4.63 -7.35
N ASN A 310 -35.33 -4.71 -8.63
CA ASN A 310 -34.33 -4.84 -9.70
C ASN A 310 -33.36 -3.65 -9.75
N LYS A 311 -33.82 -2.41 -9.45
CA LYS A 311 -32.94 -1.24 -9.36
C LYS A 311 -31.95 -1.39 -8.21
N LEU A 312 -32.43 -1.81 -7.04
CA LEU A 312 -31.60 -2.06 -5.85
C LEU A 312 -30.58 -3.18 -6.08
N LEU A 313 -30.99 -4.29 -6.71
CA LEU A 313 -30.09 -5.39 -7.05
C LEU A 313 -29.03 -4.95 -8.08
N LYS A 314 -29.40 -4.09 -9.04
CA LYS A 314 -28.44 -3.54 -9.99
C LYS A 314 -27.41 -2.65 -9.29
N ALA A 315 -27.85 -1.74 -8.41
CA ALA A 315 -26.94 -0.92 -7.60
C ALA A 315 -25.97 -1.80 -6.77
N ARG A 316 -26.48 -2.90 -6.19
CA ARG A 316 -25.64 -3.87 -5.47
C ARG A 316 -24.61 -4.55 -6.38
N ILE A 317 -24.96 -4.87 -7.63
CA ILE A 317 -24.00 -5.42 -8.61
C ILE A 317 -22.90 -4.40 -8.91
N ASP A 318 -23.25 -3.13 -9.08
CA ASP A 318 -22.29 -2.07 -9.39
C ASP A 318 -21.32 -1.85 -8.21
N ILE A 319 -21.82 -1.87 -6.97
CA ILE A 319 -21.00 -1.86 -5.74
C ILE A 319 -20.03 -3.05 -5.72
N LEU A 320 -20.53 -4.28 -5.92
CA LEU A 320 -19.68 -5.48 -5.91
C LEU A 320 -18.67 -5.50 -7.06
N ALA A 321 -19.02 -4.95 -8.22
CA ALA A 321 -18.08 -4.81 -9.33
C ALA A 321 -16.96 -3.83 -9.00
N ASN A 322 -17.28 -2.72 -8.32
CA ASN A 322 -16.30 -1.77 -7.82
C ASN A 322 -15.42 -2.41 -6.73
N GLU A 323 -15.99 -3.06 -5.71
CA GLU A 323 -15.25 -3.80 -4.67
C GLU A 323 -14.27 -4.80 -5.29
N PHE A 324 -14.71 -5.59 -6.27
CA PHE A 324 -13.85 -6.54 -6.98
C PHE A 324 -12.72 -5.86 -7.78
N SER A 325 -12.99 -4.68 -8.35
CA SER A 325 -11.98 -3.88 -9.05
C SER A 325 -10.95 -3.29 -8.08
N GLN A 326 -11.41 -2.75 -6.95
CA GLN A 326 -10.56 -2.16 -5.91
C GLN A 326 -9.68 -3.22 -5.25
N LEU A 327 -10.20 -4.42 -4.98
CA LEU A 327 -9.42 -5.52 -4.41
C LEU A 327 -8.22 -5.92 -5.31
N LYS A 328 -8.35 -5.75 -6.63
CA LYS A 328 -7.24 -5.99 -7.57
C LYS A 328 -6.23 -4.86 -7.62
N LYS A 329 -6.66 -3.64 -7.32
CA LYS A 329 -5.88 -2.41 -7.41
C LYS A 329 -5.44 -1.87 -6.05
N SER A 330 -5.70 -2.61 -4.97
CA SER A 330 -5.39 -2.14 -3.62
C SER A 330 -3.93 -1.70 -3.54
N ASP A 331 -3.74 -0.50 -3.01
CA ASP A 331 -2.42 0.06 -2.70
C ASP A 331 -1.97 -0.30 -1.28
N SER A 332 -2.63 -1.28 -0.66
CA SER A 332 -2.09 -1.94 0.52
C SER A 332 -0.83 -2.73 0.17
N LEU A 333 0.07 -2.92 1.14
CA LEU A 333 1.27 -3.74 0.96
C LEU A 333 0.96 -5.15 0.41
N PRO A 334 -0.03 -5.91 0.93
CA PRO A 334 -0.42 -7.18 0.31
C PRO A 334 -0.90 -7.05 -1.14
N GLY A 335 -1.63 -5.98 -1.46
CA GLY A 335 -2.08 -5.67 -2.82
C GLY A 335 -0.94 -5.39 -3.79
N MET A 336 0.09 -4.66 -3.34
CA MET A 336 1.31 -4.39 -4.11
C MET A 336 2.12 -5.66 -4.35
N ILE A 337 2.35 -6.47 -3.31
CA ILE A 337 3.07 -7.74 -3.44
C ILE A 337 2.32 -8.67 -4.39
N TRP A 338 0.99 -8.74 -4.30
CA TRP A 338 0.16 -9.50 -5.24
C TRP A 338 0.27 -8.98 -6.69
N ARG A 339 0.34 -7.67 -6.89
CA ARG A 339 0.49 -7.05 -8.22
C ARG A 339 1.81 -7.45 -8.88
N THR A 340 2.88 -7.55 -8.10
CA THR A 340 4.23 -7.86 -8.61
C THR A 340 4.49 -9.37 -8.73
N LEU A 341 4.09 -10.15 -7.73
CA LEU A 341 4.46 -11.56 -7.59
C LEU A 341 3.28 -12.54 -7.69
N GLY A 342 2.04 -12.05 -7.63
CA GLY A 342 0.84 -12.86 -7.77
C GLY A 342 0.61 -13.39 -9.19
N GLY A 343 -0.51 -14.07 -9.41
CA GLY A 343 -0.82 -14.66 -10.71
C GLY A 343 -2.15 -15.38 -10.80
N GLU A 344 -2.57 -15.69 -12.04
CA GLU A 344 -3.86 -16.36 -12.29
C GLU A 344 -3.88 -17.84 -11.88
N THR A 345 -2.71 -18.46 -11.73
CA THR A 345 -2.58 -19.89 -11.39
C THR A 345 -1.51 -20.12 -10.34
N SER A 346 -1.69 -21.15 -9.52
CA SER A 346 -0.71 -21.55 -8.50
C SER A 346 0.69 -21.81 -9.09
N LYS A 347 0.79 -22.31 -10.34
CA LYS A 347 2.07 -22.55 -11.01
C LYS A 347 2.79 -21.26 -11.39
N VAL A 348 2.04 -20.23 -11.81
CA VAL A 348 2.61 -18.91 -12.10
C VAL A 348 3.10 -18.25 -10.81
N ILE A 349 2.28 -18.30 -9.76
CA ILE A 349 2.66 -17.79 -8.43
C ILE A 349 3.96 -18.47 -7.94
N GLU A 350 4.00 -19.80 -7.99
CA GLU A 350 5.19 -20.60 -7.61
C GLU A 350 6.44 -20.16 -8.38
N ASN A 351 6.30 -19.97 -9.69
CA ASN A 351 7.42 -19.55 -10.52
C ASN A 351 7.89 -18.13 -10.16
N ASN A 352 6.97 -17.21 -9.92
CA ASN A 352 7.29 -15.83 -9.55
C ASN A 352 8.01 -15.76 -8.21
N LEU A 353 7.50 -16.45 -7.18
CA LEU A 353 8.14 -16.53 -5.86
C LEU A 353 9.56 -17.12 -5.96
N ARG A 354 9.71 -18.22 -6.71
CA ARG A 354 11.01 -18.88 -6.87
C ARG A 354 12.03 -17.99 -7.60
N GLU A 355 11.64 -17.36 -8.71
CA GLU A 355 12.54 -16.48 -9.46
C GLU A 355 12.92 -15.23 -8.65
N HIS A 356 11.98 -14.67 -7.87
CA HIS A 356 12.25 -13.56 -6.98
C HIS A 356 13.25 -13.93 -5.88
N CYS A 357 13.02 -15.04 -5.17
CA CYS A 357 13.97 -15.56 -4.18
C CYS A 357 15.34 -15.86 -4.78
N LYS A 358 15.39 -16.40 -6.00
CA LYS A 358 16.66 -16.66 -6.70
C LYS A 358 17.44 -15.36 -6.95
N LYS A 359 16.76 -14.31 -7.40
CA LYS A 359 17.38 -13.00 -7.63
C LYS A 359 17.86 -12.38 -6.32
N LEU A 360 17.04 -12.38 -5.28
CA LEU A 360 17.44 -11.90 -3.96
C LEU A 360 18.69 -12.62 -3.44
N ARG A 361 18.75 -13.95 -3.58
CA ARG A 361 19.94 -14.73 -3.20
C ARG A 361 21.18 -14.36 -4.01
N GLN A 362 21.02 -14.09 -5.30
CA GLN A 362 22.13 -13.60 -6.12
C GLN A 362 22.59 -12.21 -5.66
N SER A 363 21.65 -11.32 -5.34
CA SER A 363 21.98 -10.00 -4.80
C SER A 363 22.69 -10.13 -3.44
N ILE A 364 22.17 -10.96 -2.51
CA ILE A 364 22.83 -11.25 -1.22
C ILE A 364 24.27 -11.71 -1.41
N GLU A 365 24.50 -12.62 -2.36
CA GLU A 365 25.84 -13.12 -2.66
C GLU A 365 26.75 -12.00 -3.18
N ASN A 366 26.26 -11.18 -4.12
CA ASN A 366 27.02 -10.05 -4.66
C ASN A 366 27.38 -9.04 -3.56
N GLU A 367 26.42 -8.67 -2.72
CA GLU A 367 26.62 -7.72 -1.61
C GLU A 367 27.61 -8.27 -0.57
N THR A 368 27.49 -9.56 -0.27
CA THR A 368 28.38 -10.26 0.65
C THR A 368 29.80 -10.33 0.10
N GLN A 369 29.98 -10.72 -1.17
CA GLN A 369 31.29 -10.78 -1.82
C GLN A 369 31.95 -9.41 -1.87
N LEU A 370 31.20 -8.34 -2.18
CA LEU A 370 31.72 -6.98 -2.18
C LEU A 370 32.13 -6.54 -0.77
N ARG A 371 31.28 -6.76 0.24
CA ARG A 371 31.64 -6.48 1.64
C ARG A 371 32.91 -7.23 2.06
N GLU A 372 33.03 -8.50 1.68
CA GLU A 372 34.17 -9.34 2.01
C GLU A 372 35.44 -9.00 1.23
N SER A 373 35.32 -8.43 0.03
CA SER A 373 36.48 -7.94 -0.76
C SER A 373 37.07 -6.67 -0.16
N LEU A 374 36.25 -5.84 0.48
CA LEU A 374 36.62 -4.60 1.17
C LEU A 374 37.43 -4.86 2.46
N ARG A 375 38.54 -5.60 2.37
CA ARG A 375 39.42 -5.99 3.49
C ARG A 375 40.42 -4.91 3.87
N SER A 376 40.77 -4.02 2.94
CA SER A 376 41.79 -3.00 3.13
C SER A 376 41.45 -1.70 2.41
N LEU A 377 42.12 -0.62 2.81
CA LEU A 377 42.01 0.68 2.17
C LEU A 377 42.47 0.68 0.72
N THR A 378 43.42 -0.17 0.35
CA THR A 378 43.90 -0.28 -1.04
C THR A 378 42.78 -0.80 -1.94
N VAL A 379 42.10 -1.87 -1.51
CA VAL A 379 40.98 -2.44 -2.29
C VAL A 379 39.81 -1.45 -2.38
N LEU A 380 39.49 -0.76 -1.27
CA LEU A 380 38.48 0.30 -1.29
C LEU A 380 38.82 1.37 -2.34
N LYS A 381 40.06 1.86 -2.37
CA LYS A 381 40.48 2.89 -3.33
C LYS A 381 40.33 2.45 -4.79
N SER A 382 40.57 1.16 -5.09
CA SER A 382 40.31 0.60 -6.41
C SER A 382 38.83 0.67 -6.78
N HIS A 383 37.93 0.25 -5.89
CA HIS A 383 36.49 0.35 -6.14
C HIS A 383 36.00 1.79 -6.28
N LEU A 384 36.50 2.73 -5.46
CA LEU A 384 36.17 4.15 -5.59
C LEU A 384 36.62 4.72 -6.94
N ALA A 385 37.78 4.28 -7.46
CA ALA A 385 38.26 4.70 -8.77
C ALA A 385 37.40 4.12 -9.91
N GLU A 386 37.02 2.84 -9.82
CA GLU A 386 36.11 2.20 -10.79
C GLU A 386 34.75 2.92 -10.85
N ARG A 387 34.15 3.20 -9.69
CA ARG A 387 32.88 3.93 -9.60
C ARG A 387 32.95 5.29 -10.25
N ARG A 388 33.99 6.06 -9.93
CA ARG A 388 34.21 7.39 -10.52
C ARG A 388 34.37 7.34 -12.04
N ASN A 389 35.15 6.39 -12.56
CA ASN A 389 35.34 6.24 -14.00
C ASN A 389 34.03 5.87 -14.71
N SER A 390 33.18 5.06 -14.06
CA SER A 390 31.86 4.71 -14.59
C SER A 390 30.95 5.94 -14.71
N PHE A 391 30.94 6.78 -13.67
CA PHE A 391 30.14 8.01 -13.66
C PHE A 391 30.61 9.03 -14.71
N GLU A 392 31.93 9.21 -14.86
CA GLU A 392 32.51 10.07 -15.90
C GLU A 392 32.14 9.57 -17.31
N PHE A 393 32.16 8.25 -17.53
CA PHE A 393 31.74 7.65 -18.81
C PHE A 393 30.24 7.83 -19.11
N GLU A 394 29.37 7.70 -18.11
CA GLU A 394 27.93 7.95 -18.28
C GLU A 394 27.63 9.41 -18.60
N GLN A 395 28.30 10.36 -17.92
CA GLN A 395 28.18 11.78 -18.25
C GLN A 395 28.66 12.08 -19.67
N ASP A 396 29.78 11.51 -20.11
CA ASP A 396 30.29 11.69 -21.47
C ASP A 396 29.30 11.18 -22.52
N ILE A 397 28.62 10.05 -22.25
CA ILE A 397 27.55 9.53 -23.13
C ILE A 397 26.37 10.50 -23.16
N ILE A 398 25.92 10.98 -22.01
CA ILE A 398 24.79 11.91 -21.90
C ILE A 398 25.12 13.21 -22.65
N GLU A 399 26.28 13.81 -22.41
CA GLU A 399 26.73 15.00 -23.12
C GLU A 399 26.87 14.78 -24.63
N TYR A 400 27.38 13.62 -25.04
CA TYR A 400 27.47 13.26 -26.47
C TYR A 400 26.08 13.17 -27.11
N LEU A 401 25.11 12.57 -26.42
CA LEU A 401 23.72 12.47 -26.89
C LEU A 401 23.08 13.87 -26.96
N PHE A 402 23.29 14.73 -25.98
CA PHE A 402 22.76 16.10 -25.99
C PHE A 402 23.42 17.01 -27.02
N LYS A 403 24.67 16.75 -27.44
CA LYS A 403 25.34 17.49 -28.53
C LYS A 403 24.87 17.08 -29.93
N GLN A 404 24.09 16.01 -30.07
CA GLN A 404 23.51 15.57 -31.35
C GLN A 404 22.07 16.05 -31.60
N TYR A 405 21.45 16.70 -30.61
CA TYR A 405 20.20 17.43 -30.74
C TYR A 405 20.46 18.94 -30.76
#